data_AF-A0A915EFK8-F1
#
_entry.id   AF-A0A915EFK8-F1
#
_cell.length_a   1.000
_cell.length_b   1.000
_cell.length_c   1.000
_cell.angle_alpha   90.00
_cell.angle_beta   90.00
_cell.angle_gamma   90.00
#
_symmetry.space_group_name_H-M   'P 1'
#
loop_
_entity.id
_entity.type
_entity.pdbx_description
1 polymer ?
#
loop_
_entity_poly.entity_id
_entity_poly.type
_entity_poly.pdbx_seq_one_letter_code
_entity_poly.pdbx_strand_id
1 'polypeptide(L)'
;MTNNPTVIIGDSVAQSFSRNRKGFFNLVKPDKEVLETVSDLYFGPLVENIIIWVGHEQLHTGRCLSEVLDQLKEVLTYLRRYKQIQIILLAPPLVPVAHSE
;
A
#
# COMPACT_ATOMS: atom_id res chain seq x y z
N MET A 1 10.02 10.45 -21.48
CA MET A 1 9.43 9.70 -20.35
C MET A 1 8.43 10.62 -19.68
N THR A 2 7.14 10.30 -19.70
CA THR A 2 6.12 11.05 -18.97
C THR A 2 6.28 10.75 -17.48
N ASN A 3 6.59 11.76 -16.68
CA ASN A 3 6.73 11.64 -15.23
C ASN A 3 5.35 11.59 -14.57
N ASN A 4 4.56 10.57 -14.91
CA ASN A 4 3.23 10.43 -14.34
C ASN A 4 3.35 10.00 -12.87
N PRO A 5 2.59 10.64 -11.97
CA PRO A 5 2.68 10.38 -10.55
C PRO A 5 2.33 8.93 -10.23
N THR A 6 3.22 8.25 -9.51
CA THR A 6 2.98 6.93 -8.92
C THR A 6 2.51 7.14 -7.50
N VAL A 7 1.47 6.43 -7.09
CA VAL A 7 0.98 6.48 -5.72
C VAL A 7 1.40 5.21 -5.00
N ILE A 8 1.90 5.33 -3.78
CA ILE A 8 2.19 4.20 -2.90
C ILE A 8 1.22 4.24 -1.73
N ILE A 9 0.61 3.10 -1.46
CA ILE A 9 -0.29 2.84 -0.34
C ILE A 9 0.37 1.75 0.50
N GLY A 10 0.66 2.02 1.76
CA GLY A 10 1.37 1.05 2.59
C GLY A 10 1.51 1.45 4.05
N ASP A 11 2.43 0.78 4.75
CA ASP A 11 2.80 1.02 6.14
C ASP A 11 4.12 1.84 6.27
N SER A 12 4.73 1.88 7.46
CA SER A 12 5.98 2.63 7.69
C SER A 12 7.12 2.27 6.72
N VAL A 13 7.15 1.05 6.16
CA VAL A 13 8.14 0.65 5.15
C VAL A 13 7.92 1.41 3.85
N ALA A 14 6.66 1.47 3.40
CA ALA A 14 6.27 2.25 2.23
C ALA A 14 6.59 3.73 2.44
N GLN A 15 6.34 4.27 3.65
CA GLN A 15 6.67 5.66 4.02
C GLN A 15 8.14 5.98 3.84
N SER A 16 9.00 5.08 4.30
CA SER A 16 10.45 5.22 4.20
C SER A 16 10.91 5.18 2.74
N PHE A 17 10.29 4.35 1.91
CA PHE A 17 10.61 4.22 0.49
C PHE A 17 10.23 5.47 -0.33
N SER A 18 9.04 6.03 -0.09
CA SER A 18 8.52 7.17 -0.89
C SER A 18 9.23 8.49 -0.61
N ARG A 19 9.68 8.75 0.63
CA ARG A 19 10.30 10.02 1.03
C ARG A 19 11.52 10.39 0.18
N ASN A 20 12.18 9.40 -0.40
CA ASN A 20 13.40 9.58 -1.18
C ASN A 20 13.19 9.58 -2.69
N ARG A 21 11.94 9.54 -3.19
CA ARG A 21 11.66 9.45 -4.63
C ARG A 21 10.66 10.50 -5.11
N LYS A 22 11.08 11.32 -6.09
CA LYS A 22 10.19 12.27 -6.79
C LYS A 22 9.11 11.52 -7.57
N GLY A 23 7.88 12.02 -7.53
CA GLY A 23 6.74 11.43 -8.24
C GLY A 23 6.05 10.29 -7.47
N PHE A 24 6.46 10.00 -6.23
CA PHE A 24 5.79 9.04 -5.37
C PHE A 24 4.99 9.76 -4.28
N PHE A 25 3.68 9.55 -4.29
CA PHE A 25 2.78 10.08 -3.25
C PHE A 25 2.47 8.98 -2.27
N ASN A 26 2.72 9.22 -0.99
CA ASN A 26 2.47 8.21 0.02
C ASN A 26 1.23 8.49 0.83
N LEU A 27 0.39 7.47 0.94
CA LEU A 27 -0.83 7.45 1.70
C LEU A 27 -0.67 6.44 2.85
N VAL A 28 0.26 6.77 3.75
CA VAL A 28 0.43 6.07 5.03
C VAL A 28 -0.17 6.97 6.09
N LYS A 29 -1.21 6.49 6.76
CA LYS A 29 -1.67 7.07 8.01
C LYS A 29 -1.36 6.05 9.11
N PRO A 30 -0.41 6.34 10.03
CA PRO A 30 -0.26 5.52 11.22
C PRO A 30 -1.61 5.44 11.92
N ASP A 31 -1.93 4.27 12.45
CA ASP A 31 -3.14 3.99 13.23
C ASP A 31 -4.46 3.97 12.43
N LYS A 32 -4.43 4.10 11.10
CA LYS A 32 -5.62 3.93 10.25
C LYS A 32 -5.58 2.64 9.45
N GLU A 33 -6.75 2.00 9.34
CA GLU A 33 -6.89 0.88 8.43
C GLU A 33 -6.63 1.32 6.98
N VAL A 34 -5.96 0.47 6.20
CA VAL A 34 -5.62 0.77 4.80
C VAL A 34 -6.87 1.13 4.02
N LEU A 35 -7.98 0.46 4.29
CA LEU A 35 -9.27 0.72 3.66
C LEU A 35 -9.77 2.15 3.86
N GLU A 36 -9.77 2.67 5.10
CA GLU A 36 -10.18 4.06 5.39
C GLU A 36 -9.29 5.06 4.65
N THR A 37 -8.01 4.71 4.52
CA THR A 37 -7.05 5.58 3.84
C THR A 37 -7.34 5.63 2.35
N VAL A 38 -7.79 4.53 1.72
CA VAL A 38 -8.06 4.48 0.28
C VAL A 38 -9.46 4.98 -0.08
N SER A 39 -10.47 4.74 0.75
CA SER A 39 -11.86 5.11 0.49
C SER A 39 -12.06 6.62 0.29
N ASP A 40 -11.26 7.43 0.99
CA ASP A 40 -11.36 8.89 0.99
C ASP A 40 -10.57 9.57 -0.14
N LEU A 41 -9.89 8.78 -0.99
CA LEU A 41 -8.94 9.32 -1.95
C LEU A 41 -9.50 9.40 -3.36
N TYR A 42 -9.31 10.57 -3.95
CA TYR A 42 -9.51 10.77 -5.37
C TYR A 42 -8.17 10.66 -6.11
N PHE A 43 -8.02 9.59 -6.89
CA PHE A 43 -6.89 9.46 -7.82
C PHE A 43 -7.18 10.29 -9.06
N GLY A 44 -6.42 11.37 -9.24
CA GLY A 44 -6.54 12.25 -10.41
C GLY A 44 -6.24 11.52 -11.73
N PRO A 45 -6.65 12.07 -12.88
CA PRO A 45 -6.55 11.41 -14.19
C PRO A 45 -5.10 11.13 -14.65
N LEU A 46 -4.11 11.73 -13.98
CA LEU A 46 -2.69 11.59 -14.29
C LEU A 46 -2.02 10.42 -13.54
N VAL A 47 -2.69 9.81 -12.55
CA VAL A 47 -2.13 8.65 -11.85
C VAL A 47 -2.21 7.44 -12.77
N GLU A 48 -1.07 6.85 -13.08
CA GLU A 48 -0.99 5.64 -13.90
C GLU A 48 -0.68 4.39 -13.08
N ASN A 49 -0.01 4.55 -11.94
CA ASN A 49 0.48 3.43 -11.14
C ASN A 49 0.09 3.61 -9.68
N ILE A 50 -0.48 2.55 -9.08
CA ILE A 50 -0.66 2.42 -7.65
C ILE A 50 0.12 1.20 -7.18
N ILE A 51 1.08 1.43 -6.27
CA ILE A 51 1.82 0.38 -5.58
C ILE A 51 1.16 0.19 -4.21
N ILE A 52 0.73 -1.04 -3.93
CA ILE A 52 0.21 -1.43 -2.62
C ILE A 52 1.28 -2.28 -1.94
N TRP A 53 1.76 -1.82 -0.78
CA TRP A 53 2.76 -2.51 0.02
C TRP A 53 2.34 -2.50 1.49
N VAL A 54 1.56 -3.51 1.85
CA VAL A 54 0.90 -3.63 3.16
C VAL A 54 1.21 -5.00 3.78
N GLY A 55 1.10 -5.10 5.10
CA GLY A 55 1.20 -6.36 5.81
C GLY A 55 2.45 -6.51 6.67
N HIS A 56 3.42 -5.60 6.62
CA HIS A 56 4.58 -5.73 7.51
C HIS A 56 4.15 -5.50 8.97
N GLU A 57 3.51 -4.38 9.25
CA GLU A 57 3.06 -4.05 10.62
C GLU A 57 1.92 -4.95 11.11
N GLN A 58 0.98 -5.33 10.23
CA GLN A 58 -0.14 -6.19 10.61
C GLN A 58 0.32 -7.60 11.01
N LEU A 59 1.33 -8.15 10.31
CA LEU A 59 1.93 -9.42 10.68
C LEU A 59 2.72 -9.31 12.00
N HIS A 60 3.41 -8.20 12.22
CA HIS A 60 4.14 -7.95 13.47
C HIS A 60 3.24 -7.75 14.70
N THR A 61 2.02 -7.24 14.51
CA THR A 61 1.06 -6.99 15.60
C THR A 61 0.16 -8.19 15.90
N GLY A 62 0.37 -9.34 15.23
CA GLY A 62 -0.40 -10.55 15.46
C GLY A 62 -1.82 -10.52 14.87
N ARG A 63 -2.13 -9.57 13.97
CA ARG A 63 -3.40 -9.60 13.23
C ARG A 63 -3.46 -10.86 12.37
N CYS A 64 -4.68 -11.36 12.16
CA CYS A 64 -4.86 -12.53 11.35
C CYS A 64 -4.60 -12.19 9.87
N LEU A 65 -3.81 -13.02 9.18
CA LEU A 65 -3.51 -12.83 7.76
C LEU A 65 -4.80 -12.74 6.93
N SER A 66 -5.84 -13.49 7.30
CA SER A 66 -7.14 -13.45 6.61
C SER A 66 -7.78 -12.05 6.63
N GLU A 67 -7.73 -11.35 7.76
CA GLU A 67 -8.27 -9.98 7.90
C GLU A 67 -7.51 -9.00 7.00
N VAL A 68 -6.18 -9.15 6.91
CA VAL A 68 -5.35 -8.33 6.02
C VAL A 68 -5.70 -8.58 4.55
N LEU A 69 -5.93 -9.84 4.18
CA LEU A 69 -6.32 -10.20 2.81
C LEU A 69 -7.72 -9.70 2.45
N ASP A 70 -8.67 -9.75 3.39
CA ASP A 70 -10.02 -9.23 3.18
C ASP A 70 -10.00 -7.72 2.99
N GLN A 71 -9.26 -6.97 3.82
CA GLN A 71 -9.07 -5.53 3.63
C GLN A 71 -8.42 -5.20 2.29
N LEU A 72 -7.39 -5.97 1.90
CA LEU A 72 -6.73 -5.79 0.60
C LEU A 72 -7.70 -6.02 -0.56
N LYS A 73 -8.57 -7.02 -0.46
CA LYS A 73 -9.59 -7.32 -1.48
C LYS A 73 -10.57 -6.15 -1.64
N GLU A 74 -10.97 -5.51 -0.54
CA GLU A 74 -11.83 -4.33 -0.58
C GLU A 74 -11.13 -3.13 -1.23
N VAL A 75 -9.87 -2.87 -0.88
CA VAL A 75 -9.04 -1.84 -1.51
C VAL A 75 -8.91 -2.07 -3.02
N LEU A 76 -8.60 -3.30 -3.45
CA LEU A 76 -8.51 -3.65 -4.87
C LEU A 76 -9.85 -3.47 -5.60
N THR A 77 -10.95 -3.82 -4.94
CA THR A 77 -12.31 -3.64 -5.48
C THR A 77 -12.62 -2.16 -5.70
N TYR A 78 -12.28 -1.32 -4.73
CA TYR A 78 -12.41 0.14 -4.85
C TYR A 78 -11.56 0.69 -6.00
N LEU A 79 -10.28 0.32 -6.06
CA LEU A 79 -9.35 0.83 -7.08
C LEU A 79 -9.71 0.38 -8.49
N ARG A 80 -10.44 -0.74 -8.64
CA ARG A 80 -10.90 -1.26 -9.93
C ARG A 80 -11.78 -0.29 -10.73
N ARG A 81 -12.39 0.70 -10.07
CA ARG A 81 -13.16 1.76 -10.75
C ARG A 81 -12.28 2.66 -11.63
N TYR A 82 -10.97 2.70 -11.35
CA TYR A 82 -9.97 3.44 -12.12
C TYR A 82 -9.32 2.54 -13.18
N LYS A 83 -10.02 2.34 -14.30
CA LYS A 83 -9.62 1.36 -15.34
C LYS A 83 -8.25 1.63 -15.97
N GLN A 84 -7.78 2.89 -15.97
CA GLN A 84 -6.48 3.25 -16.53
C GLN A 84 -5.29 3.06 -15.57
N ILE A 85 -5.55 2.72 -14.30
CA ILE A 85 -4.49 2.60 -13.29
C ILE A 85 -3.98 1.15 -13.25
N GLN A 86 -2.67 1.00 -13.38
CA GLN A 86 -1.98 -0.25 -13.08
C GLN A 86 -1.81 -0.40 -11.57
N ILE A 87 -2.34 -1.49 -11.01
CA ILE A 87 -2.18 -1.84 -9.60
C ILE A 87 -1.04 -2.85 -9.46
N ILE A 88 -0.06 -2.53 -8.62
CA ILE A 88 1.12 -3.36 -8.35
C ILE A 88 1.07 -3.75 -6.88
N LEU A 89 1.03 -5.05 -6.60
CA LEU A 89 0.96 -5.58 -5.25
C LEU A 89 2.33 -6.12 -4.85
N LEU A 90 2.92 -5.54 -3.80
CA LEU A 90 4.21 -5.96 -3.27
C LEU A 90 4.03 -6.89 -2.09
N ALA A 91 4.83 -7.96 -2.04
CA ALA A 91 4.89 -8.82 -0.89
C ALA A 91 5.48 -8.07 0.33
N PRO A 92 5.03 -8.38 1.55
CA PRO A 92 5.69 -7.89 2.76
C PRO A 92 7.18 -8.27 2.73
N PRO A 93 8.08 -7.39 3.17
CA PRO A 93 9.50 -7.73 3.25
C PRO A 93 9.70 -8.91 4.21
N LEU A 94 10.67 -9.77 3.89
CA LEU A 94 11.05 -10.88 4.76
C LEU A 94 11.59 -10.31 6.07
N VAL A 95 10.95 -10.69 7.18
CA VAL A 95 11.46 -10.39 8.51
C VAL A 95 12.49 -11.47 8.84
N PRO A 96 13.72 -11.11 9.26
CA PRO A 96 14.65 -12.09 9.80
C PRO A 96 13.98 -12.76 11.00
N VAL A 97 13.67 -14.06 10.88
CA VAL A 97 13.26 -14.86 12.04
C VAL A 97 14.53 -15.10 12.85
N ALA A 98 14.69 -14.36 13.94
CA ALA A 98 15.75 -14.67 14.90
C ALA A 98 15.43 -16.04 15.49
N HIS A 99 16.23 -17.06 15.13
CA HIS A 99 16.19 -18.33 15.82
C HIS A 99 16.77 -18.10 17.22
N SER A 100 15.89 -17.95 18.22
CA SER A 100 16.28 -18.26 19.60
C SER A 100 16.43 -19.78 19.68
N GLU A 101 17.65 -20.24 19.96
CA GLU A 101 17.95 -21.64 20.29
C GLU A 101 17.02 -22.19 21.37
#